data_AF-A0A2N6CBS3-F1
#
_entry.id   AF-A0A2N6CBS3-F1
#
_cell.length_a   1.000
_cell.length_b   1.000
_cell.length_c   1.000
_cell.angle_alpha   90.00
_cell.angle_beta   90.00
_cell.angle_gamma   90.00
#
_symmetry.space_group_name_H-M   'P 1'
#
loop_
_entity.id
_entity.type
_entity.pdbx_description
1 polymer ?
#
loop_
_entity_poly.entity_id
_entity_poly.type
_entity_poly.pdbx_seq_one_letter_code
_entity_poly.pdbx_strand_id
1 'polypeptide(L)'
;MSEQTFPGPYQMVKIDGSKVRSLRESKGLTQLYIATVVGVTTDTISRWENKRYPSIKEENARKLAKALEVSLEEILEKEEEPSTFDDTPPISAVQPKKLKSNRILLWCLALIVVLLLPFIWYNFKQPAPVTLFASRLLPPHIPTGQPFPVVIQVTTKQQGPFSLILKETLPEGCEPIVSAPPFTGFDKKTGSLKWISRTTGQSTTFVYLAKTPGNEPGTTHDAPLRFNGSVTLRDKKSSETTIAGSLILPLAEYHWADANRDNRIEDAEILAVYDTFSALDTIKYDWQKIDEIWSGEGYYWDKSKQEYIIVVK
;
A
#
# COMPACT_ATOMS: atom_id res chain seq x y z
N MET A 1 -50.30 2.00 2.38
CA MET A 1 -49.89 1.11 3.48
C MET A 1 -48.92 0.09 2.90
N SER A 2 -47.63 0.34 3.02
CA SER A 2 -46.58 -0.59 2.61
C SER A 2 -46.21 -1.44 3.82
N GLU A 3 -46.55 -2.72 3.78
CA GLU A 3 -46.17 -3.70 4.80
C GLU A 3 -44.64 -3.73 4.91
N GLN A 4 -44.14 -3.30 6.07
CA GLN A 4 -42.76 -3.56 6.48
C GLN A 4 -42.68 -5.02 6.89
N THR A 5 -42.18 -5.87 6.00
CA THR A 5 -41.81 -7.24 6.32
C THR A 5 -40.60 -7.21 7.23
N PHE A 6 -40.80 -7.39 8.54
CA PHE A 6 -39.73 -7.61 9.51
C PHE A 6 -39.12 -8.99 9.25
N PRO A 7 -37.83 -9.11 8.89
CA PRO A 7 -37.21 -10.42 8.76
C PRO A 7 -37.08 -11.04 10.15
N GLY A 8 -37.60 -12.26 10.29
CA GLY A 8 -37.55 -13.05 11.52
C GLY A 8 -36.13 -13.33 12.02
N PRO A 9 -35.99 -14.04 13.16
CA PRO A 9 -34.68 -14.30 13.77
C PRO A 9 -33.77 -15.06 12.79
N TYR A 10 -32.67 -14.44 12.37
CA TYR A 10 -31.68 -15.07 11.49
C TYR A 10 -31.06 -16.29 12.18
N GLN A 11 -31.21 -17.48 11.60
CA GLN A 11 -30.52 -18.68 12.09
C GLN A 11 -29.02 -18.57 11.78
N MET A 12 -28.22 -18.78 12.81
CA MET A 12 -26.76 -18.73 12.74
C MET A 12 -26.21 -20.16 12.80
N VAL A 13 -25.27 -20.48 11.94
CA VAL A 13 -24.62 -21.80 11.86
C VAL A 13 -23.10 -21.67 11.96
N LYS A 14 -22.47 -22.67 12.56
CA LYS A 14 -21.02 -22.72 12.72
C LYS A 14 -20.38 -23.52 11.59
N ILE A 15 -19.48 -22.89 10.84
CA ILE A 15 -18.77 -23.53 9.71
C ILE A 15 -17.34 -23.92 10.06
N ASP A 16 -16.85 -24.99 9.45
CA ASP A 16 -15.44 -25.36 9.46
C ASP A 16 -14.68 -24.53 8.41
N GLY A 17 -14.17 -23.37 8.84
CA GLY A 17 -13.41 -22.46 7.98
C GLY A 17 -12.17 -23.09 7.33
N SER A 18 -11.50 -24.03 8.01
CA SER A 18 -10.36 -24.75 7.43
C SER A 18 -10.80 -25.63 6.27
N LYS A 19 -11.92 -26.33 6.42
CA LYS A 19 -12.45 -27.21 5.38
C LYS A 19 -12.98 -26.41 4.18
N VAL A 20 -13.67 -25.29 4.43
CA VAL A 20 -14.08 -24.33 3.39
C VAL A 20 -12.88 -23.89 2.56
N ARG A 21 -11.78 -23.52 3.21
CA ARG A 21 -10.54 -23.11 2.55
C ARG A 21 -9.95 -24.23 1.69
N SER A 22 -9.85 -25.45 2.23
CA SER A 22 -9.32 -26.59 1.50
C SER A 22 -10.15 -26.95 0.27
N LEU A 23 -11.48 -26.91 0.37
CA LEU A 23 -12.39 -27.13 -0.76
C LEU A 23 -12.26 -26.04 -1.84
N ARG A 24 -12.09 -24.78 -1.43
CA ARG A 24 -11.85 -23.67 -2.36
C ARG A 24 -10.53 -23.88 -3.12
N GLU A 25 -9.46 -24.19 -2.40
CA GLU A 25 -8.12 -24.35 -2.97
C GLU A 25 -8.00 -25.59 -3.86
N SER A 26 -8.65 -26.71 -3.51
CA SER A 26 -8.67 -27.91 -4.36
C SER A 26 -9.39 -27.69 -5.70
N LYS A 27 -10.33 -26.74 -5.76
CA LYS A 27 -11.02 -26.31 -6.99
C LYS A 27 -10.32 -25.16 -7.72
N GLY A 28 -9.17 -24.69 -7.24
CA GLY A 28 -8.44 -23.58 -7.87
C GLY A 28 -9.15 -22.22 -7.79
N LEU A 29 -10.12 -22.06 -6.88
CA LEU A 29 -10.93 -20.85 -6.78
C LEU A 29 -10.24 -19.78 -5.91
N THR A 30 -10.34 -18.52 -6.32
CA THR A 30 -9.83 -17.40 -5.53
C THR A 30 -10.84 -16.97 -4.47
N GLN A 31 -10.38 -16.33 -3.39
CA GLN A 31 -11.29 -15.73 -2.39
C GLN A 31 -12.18 -14.64 -3.02
N LEU A 32 -11.66 -13.91 -4.01
CA LEU A 32 -12.41 -12.91 -4.77
C LEU A 32 -13.59 -13.54 -5.52
N TYR A 33 -13.37 -14.70 -6.16
CA TYR A 33 -14.42 -15.41 -6.87
C TYR A 33 -15.54 -15.87 -5.91
N ILE A 34 -15.19 -16.55 -4.81
CA ILE A 34 -16.17 -17.02 -3.81
C ILE A 34 -16.95 -15.85 -3.20
N ALA A 35 -16.28 -14.75 -2.86
CA ALA A 35 -16.92 -13.55 -2.31
C ALA A 35 -17.98 -12.99 -3.27
N THR A 36 -17.67 -12.93 -4.56
CA THR A 36 -18.56 -12.44 -5.62
C THR A 36 -19.81 -13.33 -5.75
N VAL A 37 -19.63 -14.66 -5.75
CA VAL A 37 -20.74 -15.63 -5.89
C VAL A 37 -21.64 -15.64 -4.66
N VAL A 38 -21.06 -15.52 -3.46
CA VAL A 38 -21.82 -15.52 -2.19
C VAL A 38 -22.49 -14.16 -1.92
N GLY A 39 -21.99 -13.08 -2.54
CA GLY A 39 -22.51 -11.72 -2.36
C GLY A 39 -21.97 -11.03 -1.10
N VAL A 40 -20.71 -11.28 -0.75
CA VAL A 40 -20.02 -10.68 0.40
C VAL A 40 -18.66 -10.12 -0.01
N THR A 41 -17.97 -9.43 0.90
CA THR A 41 -16.62 -8.92 0.62
C THR A 41 -15.55 -10.01 0.72
N THR A 42 -14.42 -9.83 0.04
CA THR A 42 -13.27 -10.74 0.15
C THR A 42 -12.73 -10.87 1.57
N ASP A 43 -12.74 -9.76 2.33
CA ASP A 43 -12.40 -9.75 3.76
C ASP A 43 -13.35 -10.63 4.58
N THR A 44 -14.64 -10.68 4.23
CA THR A 44 -15.63 -11.54 4.89
C THR A 44 -15.30 -13.02 4.69
N ILE A 45 -14.98 -13.44 3.46
CA ILE A 45 -14.54 -14.81 3.15
C ILE A 45 -13.23 -15.14 3.89
N SER A 46 -12.26 -14.22 3.88
CA SER A 46 -10.99 -14.40 4.60
C SER A 46 -11.20 -14.61 6.11
N ARG A 47 -12.13 -13.87 6.73
CA ARG A 47 -12.48 -14.04 8.15
C ARG A 47 -13.13 -15.39 8.45
N TRP A 48 -14.01 -15.87 7.56
CA TRP A 48 -14.66 -17.18 7.68
C TRP A 48 -13.64 -18.33 7.56
N GLU A 49 -12.74 -18.25 6.57
CA GLU A 49 -11.72 -19.29 6.33
C GLU A 49 -10.67 -19.37 7.46
N ASN A 50 -10.31 -18.24 8.08
CA ASN A 50 -9.23 -18.17 9.08
C ASN A 50 -9.72 -18.26 10.54
N LYS A 51 -10.90 -18.87 10.78
CA LYS A 51 -11.48 -19.18 12.12
C LYS A 51 -11.66 -17.99 13.08
N ARG A 52 -11.69 -16.74 12.59
CA ARG A 52 -11.87 -15.57 13.47
C ARG A 52 -13.33 -15.32 13.87
N TYR A 53 -14.30 -15.81 13.10
CA TYR A 53 -15.75 -15.78 13.40
C TYR A 53 -16.48 -16.94 12.67
N PRO A 54 -16.55 -18.15 13.25
CA PRO A 54 -17.09 -19.32 12.54
C PRO A 54 -18.63 -19.33 12.46
N SER A 55 -19.32 -18.45 13.21
CA SER A 55 -20.77 -18.34 13.20
C SER A 55 -21.22 -17.37 12.10
N ILE A 56 -21.93 -17.88 11.10
CA ILE A 56 -22.43 -17.12 9.94
C ILE A 56 -23.93 -17.35 9.76
N LYS A 57 -24.62 -16.46 9.04
CA LYS A 57 -26.02 -16.68 8.67
C LYS A 57 -26.15 -17.99 7.87
N GLU A 58 -27.14 -18.81 8.18
CA GLU A 58 -27.38 -20.07 7.47
C GLU A 58 -27.53 -19.86 5.96
N GLU A 59 -28.19 -18.78 5.54
CA GLU A 59 -28.31 -18.40 4.13
C GLU A 59 -26.94 -18.24 3.44
N ASN A 60 -25.97 -17.64 4.12
CA ASN A 60 -24.62 -17.47 3.61
C ASN A 60 -23.87 -18.81 3.57
N ALA A 61 -24.08 -19.69 4.56
CA ALA A 61 -23.53 -21.03 4.55
C ALA A 61 -24.06 -21.85 3.37
N ARG A 62 -25.36 -21.75 3.06
CA ARG A 62 -25.97 -22.40 1.88
C ARG A 62 -25.40 -21.87 0.57
N LYS A 63 -25.22 -20.55 0.44
CA LYS A 63 -24.57 -19.94 -0.74
C LYS A 63 -23.13 -20.40 -0.89
N LEU A 64 -22.40 -20.50 0.21
CA LEU A 64 -21.02 -20.97 0.24
C LEU A 64 -20.91 -22.45 -0.18
N ALA A 65 -21.76 -23.32 0.37
CA ALA A 65 -21.84 -24.74 -0.02
C ALA A 65 -22.17 -24.89 -1.50
N LYS A 66 -23.13 -24.11 -2.01
CA LYS A 66 -23.49 -24.07 -3.43
C LYS A 66 -22.33 -23.61 -4.32
N ALA A 67 -21.62 -22.55 -3.93
CA ALA A 67 -20.44 -22.04 -4.67
C ALA A 67 -19.28 -23.04 -4.70
N LEU A 68 -19.17 -23.88 -3.67
CA LEU A 68 -18.17 -24.95 -3.56
C LEU A 68 -18.67 -26.29 -4.14
N GLU A 69 -19.93 -26.36 -4.60
CA GLU A 69 -20.62 -27.56 -5.09
C GLU A 69 -20.54 -28.76 -4.11
N VAL A 70 -20.72 -28.49 -2.82
CA VAL A 70 -20.76 -29.48 -1.74
C VAL A 70 -22.06 -29.38 -0.97
N SER A 71 -22.36 -30.38 -0.13
CA SER A 71 -23.51 -30.31 0.76
C SER A 71 -23.25 -29.33 1.92
N LEU A 72 -24.32 -28.78 2.52
CA LEU A 72 -24.19 -27.85 3.64
C LEU A 72 -23.52 -28.53 4.84
N GLU A 73 -23.88 -29.78 5.11
CA GLU A 73 -23.37 -30.60 6.21
C GLU A 73 -21.86 -30.84 6.08
N GLU A 74 -21.33 -30.77 4.86
CA GLU A 74 -19.91 -30.95 4.61
C GLU A 74 -19.07 -29.76 5.10
N ILE A 75 -19.64 -28.55 5.14
CA ILE A 75 -18.94 -27.33 5.58
C ILE A 75 -19.25 -26.93 7.03
N LEU A 76 -20.19 -27.61 7.70
CA LEU A 76 -20.53 -27.35 9.09
C LEU A 76 -19.48 -27.96 10.04
N GLU A 77 -19.22 -27.26 11.15
CA GLU A 77 -18.36 -27.77 12.22
C GLU A 77 -19.14 -28.85 13.00
N LYS A 78 -18.59 -30.06 13.04
CA LYS A 78 -19.17 -31.16 13.83
C LYS A 78 -18.73 -31.01 15.28
N GLU A 79 -19.68 -30.98 16.20
CA GLU A 79 -19.37 -31.06 17.63
C GLU A 79 -18.89 -32.48 17.93
N GLU A 80 -17.62 -32.63 18.33
CA GLU A 80 -17.11 -33.87 18.88
C GLU A 80 -17.69 -34.04 20.29
N GLU A 81 -18.76 -34.83 20.38
CA GLU A 81 -19.25 -35.38 21.66
C GLU A 81 -18.15 -36.26 22.29
N PRO A 82 -17.82 -36.06 23.58
CA PRO A 82 -16.91 -36.93 24.31
C PRO A 82 -17.60 -38.29 24.52
N SER A 83 -17.17 -39.31 23.79
CA SER A 83 -17.71 -40.67 23.97
C SER A 83 -17.31 -41.27 25.32
N THR A 84 -18.27 -41.32 26.26
CA THR A 84 -18.21 -42.14 27.48
C THR A 84 -19.26 -43.26 27.46
N PHE A 85 -18.75 -44.51 27.37
CA PHE A 85 -19.16 -45.81 27.93
C PHE A 85 -20.60 -46.40 27.89
N ASP A 86 -20.57 -47.70 27.53
CA ASP A 86 -21.40 -48.87 27.92
C ASP A 86 -22.82 -49.08 27.37
N ASP A 87 -22.94 -50.08 26.48
CA ASP A 87 -23.74 -51.29 26.72
C ASP A 87 -23.21 -52.46 25.87
N THR A 88 -22.98 -53.63 26.49
CA THR A 88 -22.74 -54.93 25.81
C THR A 88 -24.05 -55.75 25.89
N PRO A 89 -24.40 -56.68 24.95
CA PRO A 89 -23.70 -57.98 24.76
C PRO A 89 -23.82 -58.57 23.31
N PRO A 90 -23.37 -59.81 22.99
CA PRO A 90 -22.34 -60.65 23.62
C PRO A 90 -21.11 -60.89 22.71
N ILE A 91 -19.95 -60.94 23.36
CA ILE A 91 -18.79 -61.83 23.14
C ILE A 91 -18.62 -62.39 21.71
N SER A 92 -17.80 -61.71 20.91
CA SER A 92 -16.89 -62.40 19.98
C SER A 92 -15.48 -61.90 20.28
N ALA A 93 -14.64 -62.80 20.76
CA ALA A 93 -13.35 -62.50 21.36
C ALA A 93 -12.37 -61.90 20.33
N VAL A 94 -12.08 -60.60 20.45
CA VAL A 94 -10.86 -60.01 19.92
C VAL A 94 -10.06 -59.49 21.11
N GLN A 95 -8.91 -60.12 21.35
CA GLN A 95 -8.05 -59.78 22.49
C GLN A 95 -7.47 -58.36 22.36
N PRO A 96 -7.44 -57.54 23.44
CA PRO A 96 -6.75 -56.27 23.41
C PRO A 96 -5.23 -56.51 23.44
N LYS A 97 -4.52 -56.08 22.39
CA LYS A 97 -3.05 -55.95 22.46
C LYS A 97 -2.72 -54.91 23.51
N LYS A 98 -2.08 -55.34 24.61
CA LYS A 98 -1.49 -54.44 25.62
C LYS A 98 -0.55 -53.45 24.93
N LEU A 99 -0.92 -52.16 24.88
CA LEU A 99 0.04 -51.12 24.52
C LEU A 99 1.12 -51.07 25.60
N LYS A 100 2.33 -51.55 25.27
CA LYS A 100 3.51 -51.33 26.09
C LYS A 100 3.76 -49.82 26.15
N SER A 101 3.73 -49.26 27.36
CA SER A 101 4.12 -47.87 27.62
C SER A 101 5.58 -47.69 27.23
N ASN A 102 5.82 -47.18 26.02
CA ASN A 102 7.14 -46.81 25.54
C ASN A 102 7.53 -45.47 26.15
N ARG A 103 7.90 -45.48 27.44
CA ARG A 103 8.48 -44.31 28.14
C ARG A 103 9.65 -43.72 27.35
N ILE A 104 10.39 -44.56 26.64
CA ILE A 104 11.49 -44.17 25.74
C ILE A 104 10.99 -43.26 24.61
N LEU A 105 9.83 -43.56 24.00
CA LEU A 105 9.25 -42.73 22.94
C LEU A 105 8.83 -41.34 23.48
N LEU A 106 8.29 -41.28 24.70
CA LEU A 106 7.97 -40.03 25.38
C LEU A 106 9.24 -39.20 25.68
N TRP A 107 10.33 -39.84 26.12
CA TRP A 107 11.61 -39.16 26.34
C TRP A 107 12.25 -38.67 25.04
N CYS A 108 12.17 -39.44 23.96
CA CYS A 108 12.62 -39.00 22.64
C CYS A 108 11.81 -37.80 22.13
N LEU A 109 10.48 -37.81 22.32
CA LEU A 109 9.61 -36.69 21.94
C LEU A 109 9.95 -35.42 22.75
N ALA A 110 10.17 -35.56 24.06
CA ALA A 110 10.59 -34.45 24.92
C ALA A 110 11.96 -33.87 24.50
N LEU A 111 12.92 -34.73 24.14
CA LEU A 111 14.23 -34.31 23.64
C LEU A 111 14.10 -33.52 22.32
N ILE A 112 13.23 -33.97 21.40
CA ILE A 112 12.96 -33.27 20.14
C ILE A 112 12.38 -31.88 20.41
N VAL A 113 11.41 -31.76 21.32
CA VAL A 113 10.84 -30.45 21.70
C VAL A 113 11.93 -29.53 22.28
N VAL A 114 12.79 -30.05 23.16
CA VAL A 114 13.91 -29.28 23.74
C VAL A 114 14.92 -28.84 22.66
N LEU A 115 15.21 -29.68 21.68
CA LEU A 115 16.08 -29.35 20.56
C LEU A 115 15.45 -28.34 19.59
N LEU A 116 14.12 -28.30 19.50
CA LEU A 116 13.38 -27.34 18.67
C LEU A 116 13.17 -25.98 19.36
N LEU A 117 13.20 -25.89 20.69
CA LEU A 117 13.03 -24.63 21.43
C LEU A 117 14.02 -23.52 21.01
N PRO A 118 15.33 -23.77 20.83
CA PRO A 118 16.28 -22.78 20.33
C PRO A 118 15.95 -22.31 18.91
N PHE A 119 15.49 -23.23 18.06
CA PHE A 119 15.12 -22.93 16.68
C PHE A 119 13.86 -22.07 16.61
N ILE A 120 12.83 -22.40 17.41
CA ILE A 120 11.61 -21.60 17.53
C ILE A 120 11.94 -20.21 18.08
N TRP A 121 12.78 -20.13 19.12
CA TRP A 121 13.23 -18.86 19.70
C TRP A 121 14.03 -18.02 18.71
N TYR A 122 14.90 -18.64 17.90
CA TYR A 122 15.67 -17.96 16.86
C TYR A 122 14.76 -17.39 15.76
N ASN A 123 13.76 -18.15 15.31
CA ASN A 123 12.79 -17.69 14.31
C ASN A 123 11.88 -16.58 14.84
N PHE A 124 11.45 -16.65 16.11
CA PHE A 124 10.65 -15.59 16.74
C PHE A 124 11.45 -14.31 17.05
N LYS A 125 12.78 -14.41 17.17
CA LYS A 125 13.65 -13.26 17.45
C LYS A 125 14.10 -12.50 16.21
N GLN A 126 13.83 -12.96 14.99
CA GLN A 126 14.14 -12.17 13.82
C GLN A 126 13.16 -11.00 13.76
N PRO A 127 13.58 -9.74 14.01
CA PRO A 127 12.70 -8.61 13.80
C PRO A 127 12.31 -8.62 12.32
N ALA A 128 11.01 -8.46 12.04
CA ALA A 128 10.54 -8.31 10.67
C ALA A 128 11.38 -7.22 9.98
N PRO A 129 11.86 -7.44 8.74
CA PRO A 129 12.65 -6.44 8.04
C PRO A 129 11.84 -5.15 7.97
N VAL A 130 12.42 -4.04 8.41
CA VAL A 130 11.77 -2.74 8.28
C VAL A 130 11.63 -2.45 6.79
N THR A 131 10.39 -2.39 6.31
CA THR A 131 10.09 -2.14 4.91
C THR A 131 9.77 -0.67 4.76
N LEU A 132 10.78 0.08 4.33
CA LEU A 132 10.71 1.48 3.98
C LEU A 132 10.49 1.60 2.47
N PHE A 133 9.45 2.31 2.08
CA PHE A 133 9.13 2.62 0.69
C PHE A 133 9.15 4.12 0.52
N ALA A 134 9.83 4.60 -0.51
CA ALA A 134 9.84 6.00 -0.88
C ALA A 134 9.52 6.12 -2.37
N SER A 135 8.59 7.00 -2.73
CA SER A 135 8.20 7.25 -4.12
C SER A 135 8.14 8.74 -4.40
N ARG A 136 8.73 9.15 -5.51
CA ARG A 136 8.69 10.51 -6.03
C ARG A 136 7.65 10.65 -7.14
N LEU A 137 6.92 11.74 -7.09
CA LEU A 137 6.03 12.23 -8.14
C LEU A 137 6.64 13.51 -8.71
N LEU A 138 6.69 13.57 -10.03
CA LEU A 138 7.12 14.72 -10.83
C LEU A 138 5.97 15.08 -11.77
N PRO A 139 5.83 16.35 -12.17
CA PRO A 139 4.93 16.71 -13.25
C PRO A 139 5.29 16.00 -14.56
N PRO A 140 4.37 15.95 -15.54
CA PRO A 140 4.61 15.30 -16.82
C PRO A 140 5.70 15.98 -17.66
N HIS A 141 5.92 17.28 -17.47
CA HIS A 141 6.95 18.08 -18.13
C HIS A 141 7.05 19.46 -17.48
N ILE A 142 8.05 20.26 -17.87
CA ILE A 142 8.19 21.65 -17.46
C ILE A 142 8.97 22.45 -18.53
N PRO A 143 8.72 23.75 -18.75
CA PRO A 143 9.61 24.57 -19.56
C PRO A 143 10.81 25.03 -18.73
N THR A 144 11.85 25.47 -19.43
CA THR A 144 13.06 25.99 -18.80
C THR A 144 12.79 27.30 -18.04
N GLY A 145 13.58 27.56 -17.00
CA GLY A 145 13.39 28.65 -16.05
C GLY A 145 12.12 28.62 -15.17
N GLN A 146 11.19 27.66 -15.30
CA GLN A 146 10.01 27.63 -14.44
C GLN A 146 10.22 26.88 -13.12
N PRO A 147 9.51 27.29 -12.05
CA PRO A 147 9.36 26.49 -10.85
C PRO A 147 8.45 25.28 -11.14
N PHE A 148 8.79 24.13 -10.57
CA PHE A 148 7.98 22.91 -10.65
C PHE A 148 7.90 22.20 -9.30
N PRO A 149 6.77 21.52 -9.02
CA PRO A 149 6.60 20.77 -7.79
C PRO A 149 7.27 19.40 -7.85
N VAL A 150 7.78 18.95 -6.70
CA VAL A 150 8.23 17.59 -6.47
C VAL A 150 7.63 17.10 -5.16
N VAL A 151 6.97 15.95 -5.20
CA VAL A 151 6.37 15.31 -4.03
C VAL A 151 7.05 13.97 -3.80
N ILE A 152 7.56 13.76 -2.59
CA ILE A 152 8.16 12.50 -2.17
C ILE A 152 7.36 11.97 -0.99
N GLN A 153 6.73 10.81 -1.19
CA GLN A 153 6.01 10.09 -0.15
C GLN A 153 6.91 9.01 0.42
N VAL A 154 7.03 8.99 1.74
CA VAL A 154 7.80 7.97 2.47
C VAL A 154 6.83 7.21 3.36
N THR A 155 6.72 5.90 3.12
CA THR A 155 5.83 5.00 3.86
C THR A 155 6.66 3.90 4.52
N THR A 156 6.33 3.56 5.76
CA THR A 156 6.96 2.48 6.51
C THR A 156 5.92 1.59 7.17
N LYS A 157 6.21 0.29 7.28
CA LYS A 157 5.41 -0.64 8.07
C LYS A 157 5.79 -0.65 9.56
N GLN A 158 6.79 0.14 9.96
CA GLN A 158 7.21 0.24 11.36
C GLN A 158 6.14 0.92 12.21
N GLN A 159 5.88 0.35 13.38
CA GLN A 159 5.01 0.96 14.39
C GLN A 159 5.82 1.86 15.31
N GLY A 160 5.28 3.04 15.63
CA GLY A 160 5.89 4.01 16.53
C GLY A 160 6.78 5.05 15.83
N PRO A 161 7.33 6.00 16.59
CA PRO A 161 8.11 7.10 16.04
C PRO A 161 9.45 6.62 15.50
N PHE A 162 9.83 7.10 14.32
CA PHE A 162 11.12 6.84 13.70
C PHE A 162 11.76 8.13 13.20
N SER A 163 13.09 8.11 13.11
CA SER A 163 13.86 9.19 12.52
C SER A 163 14.35 8.75 11.15
N LEU A 164 14.17 9.62 10.16
CA LEU A 164 14.62 9.38 8.79
C LEU A 164 15.51 10.52 8.31
N ILE A 165 16.41 10.18 7.39
CA ILE A 165 17.17 11.12 6.59
C ILE A 165 16.74 10.90 5.15
N LEU A 166 16.19 11.94 4.51
CA LEU A 166 15.89 11.94 3.08
C LEU A 166 16.98 12.74 2.38
N LYS A 167 17.59 12.16 1.35
CA LYS A 167 18.56 12.82 0.50
C LYS A 167 18.06 12.76 -0.94
N GLU A 168 17.88 13.92 -1.53
CA GLU A 168 17.57 14.08 -2.95
C GLU A 168 18.79 14.71 -3.64
N THR A 169 19.04 14.32 -4.88
CA THR A 169 20.03 14.92 -5.77
C THR A 169 19.29 15.61 -6.91
N LEU A 170 19.29 16.94 -6.86
CA LEU A 170 18.72 17.75 -7.93
C LEU A 170 19.59 17.67 -9.19
N PRO A 171 18.97 17.73 -10.39
CA PRO A 171 19.69 17.86 -11.64
C PRO A 171 20.59 19.10 -11.68
N GLU A 172 21.59 19.08 -12.55
CA GLU A 172 22.50 20.21 -12.76
C GLU A 172 21.74 21.49 -13.11
N GLY A 173 22.15 22.61 -12.49
CA GLY A 173 21.52 23.92 -12.69
C GLY A 173 20.16 24.11 -12.00
N CYS A 174 19.58 23.07 -11.41
CA CYS A 174 18.34 23.20 -10.65
C CYS A 174 18.60 23.71 -9.23
N GLU A 175 17.77 24.65 -8.77
CA GLU A 175 17.84 25.17 -7.40
C GLU A 175 16.50 24.96 -6.65
N PRO A 176 16.53 24.54 -5.37
CA PRO A 176 15.33 24.46 -4.54
C PRO A 176 14.88 25.86 -4.11
N ILE A 177 13.57 26.10 -4.14
CA ILE A 177 12.96 27.38 -3.76
C ILE A 177 12.41 27.30 -2.33
N VAL A 178 11.53 26.33 -2.09
CA VAL A 178 10.80 26.16 -0.82
C VAL A 178 10.41 24.70 -0.65
N SER A 179 10.22 24.25 0.60
CA SER A 179 9.83 22.88 0.91
C SER A 179 9.01 22.79 2.20
N ALA A 180 8.13 21.80 2.28
CA ALA A 180 7.47 21.37 3.51
C ALA A 180 7.63 19.85 3.70
N PRO A 181 8.12 19.39 4.87
CA PRO A 181 8.81 20.20 5.88
C PRO A 181 10.05 20.91 5.30
N PRO A 182 10.56 21.98 5.95
CA PRO A 182 11.77 22.66 5.51
C PRO A 182 12.95 21.70 5.39
N PHE A 183 13.71 21.80 4.29
CA PHE A 183 14.95 21.06 4.16
C PHE A 183 15.97 21.52 5.19
N THR A 184 16.79 20.58 5.65
CA THR A 184 17.84 20.81 6.65
C THR A 184 19.15 21.30 6.04
N GLY A 185 19.37 21.07 4.75
CA GLY A 185 20.52 21.61 4.05
C GLY A 185 20.47 21.35 2.54
N PHE A 186 21.15 22.23 1.79
CA PHE A 186 21.33 22.14 0.36
C PHE A 186 22.80 22.39 0.01
N ASP A 187 23.42 21.47 -0.71
CA ASP A 187 24.77 21.62 -1.25
C ASP A 187 24.71 21.95 -2.74
N LYS A 188 24.99 23.22 -3.08
CA LYS A 188 24.96 23.73 -4.46
C LYS A 188 25.93 23.02 -5.39
N LYS A 189 27.05 22.49 -4.90
CA LYS A 189 28.05 21.83 -5.77
C LYS A 189 27.61 20.45 -6.22
N THR A 190 26.93 19.73 -5.32
CA THR A 190 26.51 18.34 -5.57
C THR A 190 25.03 18.21 -5.92
N GLY A 191 24.26 19.31 -5.84
CA GLY A 191 22.81 19.29 -5.95
C GLY A 191 22.13 18.55 -4.79
N SER A 192 22.85 18.26 -3.70
CA SER A 192 22.32 17.41 -2.62
C SER A 192 21.42 18.21 -1.69
N LEU A 193 20.13 17.88 -1.71
CA LEU A 193 19.10 18.40 -0.83
C LEU A 193 18.79 17.38 0.27
N LYS A 194 18.72 17.81 1.52
CA LYS A 194 18.63 16.91 2.68
C LYS A 194 17.54 17.31 3.66
N TRP A 195 16.82 16.32 4.17
CA TRP A 195 15.91 16.46 5.31
C TRP A 195 16.29 15.49 6.41
N ILE A 196 16.16 15.93 7.65
CA ILE A 196 16.22 15.09 8.85
C ILE A 196 14.89 15.30 9.55
N SER A 197 14.09 14.24 9.60
CA SER A 197 12.73 14.33 10.16
C SER A 197 12.48 13.21 11.16
N ARG A 198 11.67 13.52 12.16
CA ARG A 198 11.12 12.55 13.11
C ARG A 198 9.63 12.42 12.84
N THR A 199 9.22 11.23 12.44
CA THR A 199 7.83 10.94 12.03
C THR A 199 7.18 10.00 13.03
N THR A 200 5.92 10.25 13.38
CA THR A 200 5.12 9.45 14.32
C THR A 200 4.08 8.56 13.63
N GLY A 201 3.79 8.82 12.35
CA GLY A 201 2.85 8.06 11.52
C GLY A 201 3.53 7.10 10.54
N GLN A 202 2.74 6.25 9.89
CA GLN A 202 3.24 5.26 8.92
C GLN A 202 3.60 5.86 7.56
N SER A 203 3.15 7.08 7.27
CA SER A 203 3.45 7.80 6.03
C SER A 203 3.77 9.25 6.34
N THR A 204 4.68 9.83 5.57
CA THR A 204 5.05 11.24 5.61
C THR A 204 5.33 11.75 4.21
N THR A 205 4.93 12.97 3.94
CA THR A 205 5.06 13.60 2.63
C THR A 205 6.05 14.75 2.73
N PHE A 206 7.03 14.76 1.83
CA PHE A 206 7.93 15.87 1.59
C PHE A 206 7.56 16.49 0.26
N VAL A 207 7.27 17.78 0.26
CA VAL A 207 7.02 18.55 -0.96
C VAL A 207 8.07 19.65 -1.08
N TYR A 208 8.53 19.93 -2.28
CA TYR A 208 9.37 21.08 -2.56
C TYR A 208 9.14 21.63 -3.97
N LEU A 209 9.44 22.91 -4.15
CA LEU A 209 9.56 23.53 -5.47
C LEU A 209 11.04 23.60 -5.85
N ALA A 210 11.36 23.22 -7.07
CA ALA A 210 12.65 23.49 -7.68
C ALA A 210 12.47 24.33 -8.93
N LYS A 211 13.47 25.14 -9.25
CA LYS A 211 13.53 25.91 -10.49
C LYS A 211 14.51 25.23 -11.44
N THR A 212 14.09 24.99 -12.68
CA THR A 212 15.02 24.58 -13.73
C THR A 212 16.01 25.70 -14.04
N PRO A 213 17.21 25.39 -14.55
CA PRO A 213 18.12 26.42 -15.05
C PRO A 213 17.41 27.32 -16.08
N GLY A 214 17.77 28.60 -16.08
CA GLY A 214 17.30 29.53 -17.10
C GLY A 214 17.89 29.20 -18.47
N ASN A 215 17.28 29.73 -19.54
CA ASN A 215 17.91 29.68 -20.86
C ASN A 215 19.09 30.67 -20.87
N GLU A 216 20.31 30.16 -20.71
CA GLU A 216 21.48 30.96 -21.08
C GLU A 216 21.55 31.04 -22.63
N PRO A 217 21.92 32.19 -23.21
CA PRO A 217 22.06 32.32 -24.65
C PRO A 217 23.11 31.31 -25.17
N GLY A 218 22.67 30.32 -25.95
CA GLY A 218 23.55 29.34 -26.61
C GLY A 218 23.54 27.92 -26.01
N THR A 219 22.78 27.65 -24.96
CA THR A 219 22.60 26.30 -24.40
C THR A 219 21.17 25.81 -24.62
N THR A 220 20.98 24.85 -25.54
CA THR A 220 19.74 24.06 -25.63
C THR A 220 19.80 22.95 -24.59
N HIS A 221 19.30 23.24 -23.39
CA HIS A 221 19.02 22.20 -22.40
C HIS A 221 17.72 21.49 -22.80
N ASP A 222 17.77 20.65 -23.84
CA ASP A 222 16.65 19.78 -24.24
C ASP A 222 16.72 18.41 -23.55
N ALA A 223 17.82 18.15 -22.85
CA ALA A 223 18.00 16.91 -22.12
C ALA A 223 17.03 16.87 -20.93
N PRO A 224 16.29 15.75 -20.74
CA PRO A 224 15.36 15.66 -19.64
C PRO A 224 16.11 15.61 -18.30
N LEU A 225 15.50 16.21 -17.29
CA LEU A 225 16.06 16.33 -15.96
C LEU A 225 15.99 14.98 -15.23
N ARG A 226 17.12 14.53 -14.68
CA ARG A 226 17.23 13.23 -14.00
C ARG A 226 17.36 13.41 -12.51
N PHE A 227 16.51 12.72 -11.78
CA PHE A 227 16.46 12.81 -10.32
C PHE A 227 16.84 11.47 -9.70
N ASN A 228 17.57 11.54 -8.60
CA ASN A 228 17.93 10.39 -7.78
C ASN A 228 17.88 10.80 -6.31
N GLY A 229 17.62 9.85 -5.43
CA GLY A 229 17.64 10.10 -4.00
C GLY A 229 17.49 8.82 -3.21
N SER A 230 17.76 8.92 -1.91
CA SER A 230 17.64 7.82 -0.97
C SER A 230 17.00 8.29 0.33
N VAL A 231 16.39 7.34 1.04
CA VAL A 231 15.88 7.53 2.39
C VAL A 231 16.57 6.53 3.30
N THR A 232 17.22 7.05 4.34
CA THR A 232 17.85 6.25 5.39
C THR A 232 17.01 6.33 6.65
N LEU A 233 16.55 5.18 7.14
CA LEU A 233 15.90 5.05 8.43
C LEU A 233 16.94 4.81 9.53
N ARG A 234 16.87 5.59 10.60
CA ARG A 234 17.75 5.42 11.76
C ARG A 234 17.01 4.66 12.87
N ASP A 235 17.15 3.34 12.85
CA ASP A 235 16.78 2.42 13.94
C ASP A 235 18.05 1.62 14.39
N LYS A 236 17.90 0.61 15.27
CA LYS A 236 18.96 -0.29 15.75
C LYS A 236 19.83 -0.88 14.63
N LYS A 237 19.31 -0.95 13.40
CA LYS A 237 20.04 -1.26 12.17
C LYS A 237 19.65 -0.23 11.11
N SER A 238 20.61 0.51 10.57
CA SER A 238 20.35 1.48 9.51
C SER A 238 19.88 0.76 8.25
N SER A 239 18.71 1.16 7.74
CA SER A 239 18.16 0.66 6.47
C SER A 239 18.07 1.83 5.50
N GLU A 240 18.68 1.70 4.33
CA GLU A 240 18.61 2.69 3.25
C GLU A 240 17.81 2.10 2.08
N THR A 241 16.96 2.93 1.48
CA THR A 241 16.21 2.61 0.27
C THR A 241 16.33 3.74 -0.74
N THR A 242 16.37 3.40 -2.02
CA THR A 242 16.34 4.40 -3.10
C THR A 242 14.91 4.90 -3.31
N ILE A 243 14.75 6.18 -3.63
CA ILE A 243 13.46 6.78 -3.95
C ILE A 243 13.03 6.29 -5.34
N ALA A 244 11.91 5.57 -5.39
CA ALA A 244 11.31 5.04 -6.62
C ALA A 244 10.35 6.07 -7.26
N GLY A 245 9.61 5.65 -8.29
CA GLY A 245 8.62 6.50 -8.99
C GLY A 245 9.25 7.27 -10.15
N SER A 246 8.86 8.53 -10.34
CA SER A 246 9.30 9.35 -11.47
C SER A 246 10.79 9.69 -11.37
N LEU A 247 11.61 9.20 -12.30
CA LEU A 247 13.06 9.43 -12.35
C LEU A 247 13.48 10.54 -13.31
N ILE A 248 12.60 10.89 -14.25
CA ILE A 248 12.87 11.75 -15.38
C ILE A 248 11.75 12.79 -15.46
N LEU A 249 12.12 14.07 -15.56
CA LEU A 249 11.22 15.17 -15.87
C LEU A 249 11.57 15.70 -17.27
N PRO A 250 10.72 15.43 -18.28
CA PRO A 250 10.90 15.96 -19.63
C PRO A 250 10.82 17.49 -19.64
N LEU A 251 11.60 18.12 -20.53
CA LEU A 251 11.50 19.54 -20.80
C LEU A 251 10.57 19.76 -21.99
N ALA A 252 9.57 20.61 -21.84
CA ALA A 252 8.60 20.94 -22.89
C ALA A 252 8.02 22.34 -22.65
N GLU A 253 7.67 23.04 -23.74
CA GLU A 253 7.22 24.44 -23.70
C GLU A 253 5.74 24.62 -23.34
N TYR A 254 5.26 23.77 -22.44
CA TYR A 254 3.88 23.70 -21.98
C TYR A 254 3.86 23.84 -20.46
N HIS A 255 2.77 24.42 -19.93
CA HIS A 255 2.54 24.46 -18.50
C HIS A 255 2.47 23.03 -17.96
N TRP A 256 3.14 22.75 -16.85
CA TRP A 256 3.26 21.38 -16.32
C TRP A 256 1.92 20.70 -15.99
N ALA A 257 0.85 21.49 -15.87
CA ALA A 257 -0.53 21.04 -15.66
C ALA A 257 -1.29 20.67 -16.95
N ASP A 258 -0.86 21.16 -18.10
CA ASP A 258 -1.41 20.83 -19.43
C ASP A 258 -0.81 19.48 -19.88
N ALA A 259 -1.42 18.40 -19.41
CA ALA A 259 -0.89 17.05 -19.55
C ALA A 259 -0.86 16.59 -21.00
N ASN A 260 -1.82 17.03 -21.82
CA ASN A 260 -1.95 16.65 -23.23
C ASN A 260 -1.14 17.54 -24.19
N ARG A 261 -0.62 18.69 -23.71
CA ARG A 261 0.20 19.67 -24.44
C ARG A 261 -0.54 20.36 -25.57
N ASP A 262 -1.79 20.76 -25.35
CA ASP A 262 -2.61 21.45 -26.35
C ASP A 262 -2.67 22.97 -26.15
N ASN A 263 -1.94 23.51 -25.16
CA ASN A 263 -1.90 24.91 -24.75
C ASN A 263 -3.16 25.38 -24.01
N ARG A 264 -3.94 24.46 -23.47
CA ARG A 264 -5.07 24.73 -22.57
C ARG A 264 -4.92 23.85 -21.33
N ILE A 265 -5.56 24.26 -20.25
CA ILE A 265 -5.72 23.40 -19.08
C ILE A 265 -7.22 23.16 -18.99
N GLU A 266 -7.66 21.93 -19.20
CA GLU A 266 -9.08 21.56 -19.12
C GLU A 266 -9.50 21.16 -17.70
N ASP A 267 -10.80 21.10 -17.45
CA ASP A 267 -11.39 20.70 -16.15
C ASP A 267 -10.82 19.36 -15.64
N ALA A 268 -10.61 18.39 -16.54
CA ALA A 268 -10.05 17.09 -16.17
C ALA A 268 -8.58 17.19 -15.71
N GLU A 269 -7.81 18.09 -16.33
CA GLU A 269 -6.39 18.27 -16.03
C GLU A 269 -6.20 19.03 -14.73
N ILE A 270 -6.94 20.11 -14.51
CA ILE A 270 -6.87 20.87 -13.25
C ILE A 270 -7.31 20.01 -12.07
N LEU A 271 -8.36 19.20 -12.21
CA LEU A 271 -8.77 18.24 -11.16
C LEU A 271 -7.67 17.22 -10.87
N ALA A 272 -7.05 16.65 -11.91
CA ALA A 272 -5.93 15.72 -11.74
C ALA A 272 -4.74 16.37 -11.03
N VAL A 273 -4.48 17.66 -11.29
CA VAL A 273 -3.45 18.44 -10.60
C VAL A 273 -3.76 18.60 -9.13
N TYR A 274 -4.98 19.01 -8.77
CA TYR A 274 -5.38 19.15 -7.35
C TYR A 274 -5.30 17.81 -6.61
N ASP A 275 -5.74 16.72 -7.22
CA ASP A 275 -5.66 15.39 -6.61
C ASP A 275 -4.20 14.94 -6.40
N THR A 276 -3.36 15.10 -7.42
CA THR A 276 -1.98 14.59 -7.42
C THR A 276 -1.04 15.45 -6.58
N PHE A 277 -1.23 16.78 -6.61
CA PHE A 277 -0.31 17.76 -6.01
C PHE A 277 -0.95 18.58 -4.88
N SER A 278 -2.04 18.10 -4.27
CA SER A 278 -2.64 18.69 -3.04
C SER A 278 -1.64 18.96 -1.92
N ALA A 279 -0.56 18.19 -1.85
CA ALA A 279 0.53 18.43 -0.88
C ALA A 279 1.14 19.84 -1.01
N LEU A 280 1.02 20.52 -2.15
CA LEU A 280 1.49 21.89 -2.35
C LEU A 280 0.81 22.91 -1.45
N ASP A 281 -0.38 22.62 -0.91
CA ASP A 281 -1.06 23.50 0.06
C ASP A 281 -0.26 23.70 1.35
N THR A 282 0.72 22.81 1.60
CA THR A 282 1.64 22.92 2.74
C THR A 282 2.80 23.89 2.51
N ILE A 283 2.96 24.40 1.28
CA ILE A 283 3.95 25.41 0.92
C ILE A 283 3.29 26.62 0.26
N LYS A 284 4.01 27.72 0.14
CA LYS A 284 3.54 28.90 -0.59
C LYS A 284 3.67 28.67 -2.10
N TYR A 285 2.72 27.94 -2.69
CA TYR A 285 2.56 27.79 -4.13
C TYR A 285 1.49 28.75 -4.65
N ASP A 286 1.70 29.30 -5.85
CA ASP A 286 0.79 30.25 -6.47
C ASP A 286 -0.25 29.52 -7.33
N TRP A 287 -1.31 29.06 -6.67
CA TRP A 287 -2.47 28.45 -7.33
C TRP A 287 -3.24 29.44 -8.22
N GLN A 288 -3.14 30.75 -7.97
CA GLN A 288 -3.86 31.75 -8.76
C GLN A 288 -3.41 31.72 -10.23
N LYS A 289 -2.10 31.56 -10.48
CA LYS A 289 -1.57 31.53 -11.85
C LYS A 289 -2.11 30.36 -12.69
N ILE A 290 -2.27 29.19 -12.09
CA ILE A 290 -2.82 28.02 -12.80
C ILE A 290 -4.34 28.17 -13.00
N ASP A 291 -5.06 28.74 -12.02
CA ASP A 291 -6.48 29.06 -12.13
C ASP A 291 -6.77 30.10 -13.22
N GLU A 292 -5.89 31.09 -13.39
CA GLU A 292 -5.98 32.09 -14.45
C GLU A 292 -5.80 31.47 -15.85
N ILE A 293 -4.85 30.53 -16.00
CA ILE A 293 -4.66 29.79 -17.26
C ILE A 293 -5.89 28.92 -17.57
N TRP A 294 -6.39 28.18 -16.58
CA TRP A 294 -7.60 27.34 -16.71
C TRP A 294 -8.84 28.17 -17.05
N SER A 295 -8.97 29.38 -16.49
CA SER A 295 -10.10 30.29 -16.78
C SER A 295 -10.00 30.99 -18.14
N GLY A 296 -8.84 30.94 -18.81
CA GLY A 296 -8.59 31.57 -20.10
C GLY A 296 -9.03 30.72 -21.30
N GLU A 297 -8.78 31.22 -22.52
CA GLU A 297 -8.96 30.45 -23.78
C GLU A 297 -7.70 29.66 -24.17
N GLY A 298 -6.72 29.59 -23.27
CA GLY A 298 -5.42 28.96 -23.48
C GLY A 298 -4.27 29.90 -23.12
N TYR A 299 -3.05 29.45 -23.39
CA TYR A 299 -1.84 30.19 -23.11
C TYR A 299 -0.79 29.97 -24.20
N TYR A 300 0.30 30.72 -24.16
CA TYR A 300 1.52 30.34 -24.85
C TYR A 300 2.73 30.71 -24.00
N TRP A 301 3.84 30.02 -24.24
CA TRP A 301 5.09 30.22 -23.52
C TRP A 301 5.95 31.31 -24.18
N ASP A 302 6.21 32.42 -23.47
CA ASP A 302 7.16 33.44 -23.89
C ASP A 302 8.57 33.05 -23.41
N LYS A 303 9.38 32.48 -24.31
CA LYS A 303 10.75 32.03 -24.02
C LYS A 303 11.67 33.16 -23.57
N SER A 304 11.41 34.40 -24.00
CA SER A 304 12.27 35.56 -23.71
C SER A 304 12.06 36.07 -22.29
N LYS A 305 10.79 36.08 -21.84
CA LYS A 305 10.42 36.48 -20.48
C LYS A 305 10.41 35.32 -19.49
N GLN A 306 10.42 34.09 -20.01
CA GLN A 306 10.18 32.88 -19.23
C GLN A 306 8.85 32.96 -18.46
N GLU A 307 7.79 33.36 -19.16
CA GLU A 307 6.46 33.55 -18.58
C GLU A 307 5.37 32.98 -19.50
N TYR A 308 4.26 32.54 -18.90
CA TYR A 308 3.07 32.16 -19.64
C TYR A 308 2.23 33.40 -19.92
N ILE A 309 1.83 33.57 -21.17
CA ILE A 309 0.92 34.63 -21.58
C ILE A 309 -0.45 34.00 -21.83
N ILE A 310 -1.43 34.43 -21.05
CA ILE A 310 -2.79 33.91 -21.09
C ILE A 310 -3.56 34.59 -22.22
N VAL A 311 -4.22 33.79 -23.05
CA VAL A 311 -5.11 34.27 -24.10
C VAL A 311 -6.47 34.53 -23.47
N VAL A 312 -6.83 35.81 -23.35
CA VAL A 312 -8.12 36.27 -22.83
C VAL A 312 -9.09 36.45 -24.00
N LYS A 313 -10.39 36.23 -23.75
CA LYS A 313 -11.47 36.52 -24.70
C LYS A 313 -11.54 38.00 -25.10
#